data_AF-A0AAV1CNY5-F1
#
_entry.id   AF-A0AAV1CNY5-F1
#
_cell.length_a   1.000
_cell.length_b   1.000
_cell.length_c   1.000
_cell.angle_alpha   90.00
_cell.angle_beta   90.00
_cell.angle_gamma   90.00
#
_symmetry.space_group_name_H-M   'P 1'
#
loop_
_entity.id
_entity.type
_entity.pdbx_description
1 polymer ?
#
loop_
_entity_poly.entity_id
_entity_poly.type
_entity_poly.pdbx_seq_one_letter_code
_entity_poly.pdbx_strand_id
1 'polypeptide(L)'
;MSNADLFEKNHDEIDFEFLGNIRGKDWRIQTNIYGNGSTNAGREERYGLWFDPSDDFHQYSILWTEDQIIFYVDNVPIREIKRTASMGGDFPSKPMSVYATIWDGSDWATNGGKYRINYKYAPYTAKFSDFVLHGCAVDPIELSSSQCGGNDVVVPNSDDDSSIPTRITPKQRTKMESFRQKHMQYSYCYDHVRYKVPPSECVIDPKESQRLRKFDPVTFGGVVRRQRGKRHQRSSRPSRGEAASFD
;
A
#
# COMPACT_ATOMS: atom_id res chain seq x y z
N MET A 1 0.36 10.24 24.84
CA MET A 1 -0.38 10.96 23.79
C MET A 1 0.14 10.46 22.45
N SER A 2 -0.74 10.22 21.50
CA SER A 2 -0.42 9.77 20.14
C SER A 2 0.18 10.90 19.31
N ASN A 3 0.81 10.57 18.18
CA ASN A 3 1.20 11.60 17.21
C ASN A 3 -0.02 12.40 16.74
N ALA A 4 -1.13 11.73 16.43
CA ALA A 4 -2.38 12.38 16.04
C ALA A 4 -2.99 13.24 17.17
N ASP A 5 -2.79 12.88 18.44
CA ASP A 5 -3.28 13.67 19.57
C ASP A 5 -2.44 14.95 19.75
N LEU A 6 -1.12 14.85 19.54
CA LEU A 6 -0.18 15.95 19.66
C LEU A 6 -0.19 16.88 18.43
N PHE A 7 -0.46 16.32 17.25
CA PHE A 7 -0.37 16.97 15.95
C PHE A 7 -1.68 16.81 15.16
N GLU A 8 -2.82 17.12 15.78
CA GLU A 8 -4.18 16.88 15.25
C GLU A 8 -4.41 17.30 13.79
N LYS A 9 -3.72 18.35 13.32
CA LYS A 9 -3.88 18.89 11.95
C LYS A 9 -2.77 18.48 11.00
N ASN A 10 -1.68 17.91 11.50
CA ASN A 10 -0.48 17.65 10.72
C ASN A 10 0.28 16.42 11.24
N HIS A 11 -0.45 15.36 11.57
CA HIS A 11 0.14 14.15 12.10
C HIS A 11 1.00 13.44 11.06
N ASP A 12 1.89 12.59 11.57
CA ASP A 12 2.68 11.65 10.81
C ASP A 12 2.12 10.24 11.06
N GLU A 13 2.13 9.38 10.05
CA GLU A 13 1.54 8.03 10.08
C GLU A 13 2.27 7.10 9.11
N ILE A 14 2.44 5.83 9.52
CA ILE A 14 3.04 4.77 8.71
C ILE A 14 2.18 3.50 8.90
N ASP A 15 1.59 3.02 7.82
CA ASP A 15 0.50 2.07 7.89
C ASP A 15 0.84 0.68 7.37
N PHE A 16 0.37 -0.33 8.09
CA PHE A 16 0.13 -1.68 7.60
C PHE A 16 -1.36 -1.99 7.80
N GLU A 17 -2.11 -2.09 6.70
CA GLU A 17 -3.55 -2.31 6.74
C GLU A 17 -3.90 -3.62 6.06
N PHE A 18 -4.57 -4.52 6.78
CA PHE A 18 -5.09 -5.77 6.25
C PHE A 18 -6.49 -5.53 5.71
N LEU A 19 -6.62 -5.57 4.39
CA LEU A 19 -7.89 -5.37 3.71
C LEU A 19 -8.61 -6.71 3.62
N GLY A 20 -9.67 -6.86 4.42
CA GLY A 20 -10.56 -8.02 4.38
C GLY A 20 -11.14 -8.29 3.00
N ASN A 21 -11.70 -9.48 2.83
CA ASN A 21 -12.27 -9.90 1.56
C ASN A 21 -13.53 -10.74 1.74
N ILE A 22 -14.24 -10.96 0.63
CA ILE A 22 -15.34 -11.93 0.57
C ILE A 22 -14.79 -13.35 0.67
N ARG A 23 -15.62 -14.28 1.17
CA ARG A 23 -15.24 -15.69 1.32
C ARG A 23 -14.65 -16.27 0.03
N GLY A 24 -13.51 -16.96 0.15
CA GLY A 24 -12.81 -17.60 -0.96
C GLY A 24 -12.01 -16.65 -1.85
N LYS A 25 -11.74 -15.43 -1.38
CA LYS A 25 -10.83 -14.48 -2.03
C LYS A 25 -9.71 -14.09 -1.08
N ASP A 26 -8.53 -13.92 -1.65
CA ASP A 26 -7.31 -13.70 -0.88
C ASP A 26 -7.29 -12.34 -0.19
N TRP A 27 -6.66 -12.29 0.98
CA TRP A 27 -6.37 -11.06 1.69
C TRP A 27 -5.40 -10.18 0.89
N ARG A 28 -5.46 -8.88 1.15
CA ARG A 28 -4.52 -7.90 0.62
C ARG A 28 -3.98 -7.06 1.76
N ILE A 29 -2.71 -6.72 1.68
CA ILE A 29 -2.11 -5.73 2.56
C ILE A 29 -1.97 -4.41 1.81
N GLN A 30 -2.25 -3.31 2.49
CA GLN A 30 -1.96 -1.96 2.05
C GLN A 30 -0.88 -1.36 2.96
N THR A 31 0.10 -0.70 2.37
CA THR A 31 1.03 0.15 3.10
C THR A 31 0.86 1.59 2.68
N ASN A 32 1.03 2.51 3.60
CA ASN A 32 0.87 3.94 3.35
C ASN A 32 1.80 4.75 4.26
N ILE A 33 2.09 5.98 3.88
CA ILE A 33 2.81 6.93 4.72
C ILE A 33 2.19 8.31 4.57
N TYR A 34 2.05 9.00 5.70
CA TYR A 34 1.69 10.40 5.76
C TYR A 34 2.71 11.13 6.60
N GLY A 35 3.30 12.19 6.05
CA GLY A 35 4.07 13.16 6.81
C GLY A 35 3.34 14.48 6.86
N ASN A 36 3.38 15.14 8.01
CA ASN A 36 2.90 16.50 8.20
C ASN A 36 1.47 16.76 7.70
N GLY A 37 0.55 15.81 7.93
CA GLY A 37 -0.85 15.93 7.53
C GLY A 37 -1.10 15.82 6.03
N SER A 38 -0.20 15.19 5.27
CA SER A 38 -0.37 14.94 3.83
C SER A 38 -1.45 13.90 3.49
N THR A 39 -2.52 13.79 4.29
CA THR A 39 -3.61 12.80 4.15
C THR A 39 -4.32 12.88 2.80
N ASN A 40 -4.31 14.06 2.18
CA ASN A 40 -4.82 14.34 0.84
C ASN A 40 -4.02 13.61 -0.26
N ALA A 41 -2.74 13.32 0.01
CA ALA A 41 -1.75 12.79 -0.92
C ALA A 41 -1.24 11.42 -0.44
N GLY A 42 -2.14 10.44 -0.46
CA GLY A 42 -1.85 9.05 -0.10
C GLY A 42 -0.78 8.39 -0.97
N ARG A 43 0.03 7.59 -0.29
CA ARG A 43 1.16 6.86 -0.85
C ARG A 43 0.90 5.37 -0.74
N GLU A 44 -0.28 4.93 -1.17
CA GLU A 44 -0.71 3.55 -1.00
C GLU A 44 0.05 2.65 -1.98
N GLU A 45 0.57 1.54 -1.46
CA GLU A 45 0.87 0.35 -2.27
C GLU A 45 0.06 -0.83 -1.73
N ARG A 46 -0.47 -1.67 -2.63
CA ARG A 46 -1.27 -2.85 -2.26
C ARG A 46 -0.65 -4.12 -2.81
N TYR A 47 -0.62 -5.16 -1.98
CA TYR A 47 -0.03 -6.45 -2.34
C TYR A 47 -0.94 -7.60 -1.97
N GLY A 48 -0.89 -8.66 -2.78
CA GLY A 48 -1.22 -10.00 -2.29
C GLY A 48 -0.09 -10.58 -1.44
N LEU A 49 -0.31 -11.75 -0.86
CA LEU A 49 0.67 -12.50 -0.08
C LEU A 49 0.95 -13.86 -0.73
N TRP A 50 2.02 -14.53 -0.32
CA TRP A 50 2.37 -15.88 -0.79
C TRP A 50 1.87 -16.99 0.18
N PHE A 51 1.03 -16.61 1.12
CA PHE A 51 0.39 -17.43 2.14
C PHE A 51 -0.98 -16.84 2.50
N ASP A 52 -1.82 -17.61 3.21
CA ASP A 52 -3.04 -17.09 3.81
C ASP A 52 -2.71 -16.49 5.20
N PRO A 53 -2.82 -15.16 5.39
CA PRO A 53 -2.47 -14.53 6.67
C PRO A 53 -3.46 -14.85 7.80
N SER A 54 -4.53 -15.60 7.53
CA SER A 54 -5.49 -16.05 8.56
C SER A 54 -5.22 -17.46 9.08
N ASP A 55 -4.33 -18.22 8.44
CA ASP A 55 -4.02 -19.61 8.82
C ASP A 55 -2.98 -19.71 9.94
N ASP A 56 -2.00 -18.81 9.98
CA ASP A 56 -0.93 -18.79 11.01
C ASP A 56 -0.40 -17.37 11.27
N PHE A 57 0.42 -17.22 12.31
CA PHE A 57 1.14 -15.99 12.61
C PHE A 57 2.28 -15.76 11.61
N HIS A 58 2.42 -14.50 11.18
CA HIS A 58 3.48 -14.02 10.32
C HIS A 58 4.09 -12.75 10.89
N GLN A 59 5.36 -12.49 10.58
CA GLN A 59 6.06 -11.32 11.08
C GLN A 59 5.83 -10.14 10.14
N TYR A 60 5.23 -9.06 10.67
CA TYR A 60 5.08 -7.79 9.98
C TYR A 60 5.91 -6.74 10.71
N SER A 61 6.78 -6.03 10.00
CA SER A 61 7.71 -5.09 10.63
C SER A 61 7.92 -3.84 9.80
N ILE A 62 8.09 -2.72 10.50
CA ILE A 62 8.43 -1.42 9.93
C ILE A 62 9.78 -1.03 10.51
N LEU A 63 10.75 -0.77 9.64
CA LEU A 63 11.95 -0.04 9.99
C LEU A 63 11.75 1.42 9.57
N TRP A 64 11.84 2.35 10.52
CA TRP A 64 11.76 3.78 10.26
C TRP A 64 12.99 4.48 10.83
N THR A 65 13.63 5.27 9.98
CA THR A 65 14.83 6.07 10.27
C THR A 65 14.65 7.45 9.66
N GLU A 66 15.56 8.38 9.96
CA GLU A 66 15.56 9.72 9.34
C GLU A 66 15.72 9.69 7.81
N ASP A 67 16.30 8.62 7.26
CA ASP A 67 16.63 8.51 5.85
C ASP A 67 15.65 7.64 5.05
N GLN A 68 14.94 6.71 5.70
CA GLN A 68 14.07 5.78 5.00
C GLN A 68 13.07 5.04 5.89
N ILE A 69 12.06 4.49 5.23
CA ILE A 69 11.06 3.57 5.77
C ILE A 69 11.10 2.28 4.96
N ILE A 70 11.16 1.13 5.63
CA ILE A 70 11.12 -0.19 4.98
C ILE A 70 10.06 -1.05 5.65
N PHE A 71 9.18 -1.62 4.84
CA PHE A 71 8.15 -2.55 5.26
C PHE A 71 8.59 -3.99 4.98
N TYR A 72 8.38 -4.88 5.95
CA TYR A 72 8.74 -6.29 5.86
C TYR A 72 7.56 -7.22 6.12
N VAL A 73 7.59 -8.38 5.45
CA VAL A 73 6.76 -9.55 5.74
C VAL A 73 7.71 -10.75 5.83
N ASP A 74 7.77 -11.44 6.96
CA ASP A 74 8.68 -12.56 7.24
C ASP A 74 10.14 -12.29 6.83
N ASN A 75 10.68 -11.14 7.26
CA ASN A 75 12.03 -10.66 6.93
C ASN A 75 12.30 -10.42 5.43
N VAL A 76 11.26 -10.47 4.59
CA VAL A 76 11.32 -10.05 3.17
C VAL A 76 10.88 -8.60 3.08
N PRO A 77 11.76 -7.67 2.65
CA PRO A 77 11.31 -6.31 2.39
C PRO A 77 10.33 -6.32 1.23
N ILE A 78 9.20 -5.63 1.40
CA ILE A 78 8.15 -5.51 0.38
C ILE A 78 8.10 -4.11 -0.24
N ARG A 79 8.60 -3.11 0.51
CA ARG A 79 8.60 -1.70 0.13
C ARG A 79 9.73 -0.95 0.83
N GLU A 80 10.40 -0.08 0.09
CA GLU A 80 11.40 0.87 0.59
C GLU A 80 10.99 2.27 0.13
N ILE A 81 10.90 3.21 1.06
CA ILE A 81 10.73 4.63 0.76
C ILE A 81 11.96 5.35 1.30
N LYS A 82 12.75 5.92 0.39
CA LYS A 82 13.90 6.75 0.76
C LYS A 82 13.43 8.20 0.87
N ARG A 83 13.81 8.86 1.96
CA ARG A 83 13.60 10.29 2.10
C ARG A 83 14.39 11.02 1.02
N THR A 84 13.73 11.92 0.31
CA THR A 84 14.38 12.86 -0.59
C THR A 84 14.14 14.28 -0.08
N ALA A 85 15.02 15.21 -0.44
CA ALA A 85 14.86 16.61 -0.04
C ALA A 85 13.52 17.20 -0.53
N SER A 86 13.03 16.75 -1.69
CA SER A 86 11.79 17.21 -2.30
C SER A 86 10.53 16.67 -1.64
N MET A 87 10.61 15.61 -0.83
CA MET A 87 9.47 15.18 -0.01
C MET A 87 9.13 16.24 1.06
N GLY A 88 10.10 17.03 1.52
CA GLY A 88 9.86 18.03 2.56
C GLY A 88 9.16 17.42 3.78
N GLY A 89 8.00 17.97 4.14
CA GLY A 89 7.18 17.50 5.26
C GLY A 89 6.41 16.20 5.00
N ASP A 90 6.37 15.70 3.77
CA ASP A 90 5.63 14.48 3.43
C ASP A 90 6.31 13.19 3.94
N PHE A 91 7.59 13.28 4.34
CA PHE A 91 8.27 12.18 5.02
C PHE A 91 8.08 12.29 6.55
N PRO A 92 7.58 11.23 7.23
CA PRO A 92 7.44 11.20 8.69
C PRO A 92 8.73 11.55 9.43
N SER A 93 8.65 12.53 10.34
CA SER A 93 9.79 13.06 11.10
C SER A 93 9.46 13.45 12.55
N LYS A 94 8.20 13.31 12.98
CA LYS A 94 7.77 13.57 14.36
C LYS A 94 7.72 12.25 15.16
N PRO A 95 7.97 12.28 16.48
CA PRO A 95 7.79 11.10 17.33
C PRO A 95 6.41 10.45 17.16
N MET A 96 6.36 9.13 17.07
CA MET A 96 5.13 8.35 16.85
C MET A 96 4.92 7.28 17.91
N SER A 97 3.66 6.87 18.06
CA SER A 97 3.26 5.74 18.90
C SER A 97 2.73 4.61 18.02
N VAL A 98 2.90 3.37 18.45
CA VAL A 98 2.38 2.20 17.74
C VAL A 98 0.91 1.98 18.07
N TYR A 99 0.10 1.74 17.04
CA TYR A 99 -1.31 1.38 17.15
C TYR A 99 -1.59 0.04 16.45
N ALA A 100 -2.51 -0.72 17.02
CA ALA A 100 -3.10 -1.89 16.38
C ALA A 100 -4.62 -1.84 16.62
N THR A 101 -5.40 -1.80 15.54
CA THR A 101 -6.85 -1.66 15.61
C THR A 101 -7.53 -2.62 14.63
N ILE A 102 -8.78 -2.97 14.95
CA ILE A 102 -9.71 -3.61 14.02
C ILE A 102 -10.94 -2.72 13.92
N TRP A 103 -11.32 -2.35 12.69
CA TRP A 103 -12.38 -1.37 12.48
C TRP A 103 -13.09 -1.59 11.13
N ASP A 104 -14.25 -0.95 10.96
CA ASP A 104 -15.11 -1.09 9.79
C ASP A 104 -14.71 -0.11 8.67
N GLY A 105 -13.94 -0.61 7.70
CA GLY A 105 -13.55 0.12 6.48
C GLY A 105 -14.50 -0.05 5.29
N SER A 106 -15.80 -0.33 5.52
CA SER A 106 -16.76 -0.74 4.46
C SER A 106 -16.83 0.17 3.24
N ASP A 107 -16.55 1.47 3.38
CA ASP A 107 -16.67 2.42 2.28
C ASP A 107 -15.54 2.30 1.25
N TRP A 108 -14.46 1.58 1.55
CA TRP A 108 -13.29 1.53 0.66
C TRP A 108 -12.50 0.20 0.67
N ALA A 109 -12.45 -0.52 1.79
CA ALA A 109 -11.49 -1.62 2.00
C ALA A 109 -11.64 -2.79 1.00
N THR A 110 -12.87 -3.28 0.81
CA THR A 110 -13.11 -4.46 -0.03
C THR A 110 -13.58 -4.07 -1.42
N ASN A 111 -12.69 -4.23 -2.40
CA ASN A 111 -12.93 -3.90 -3.81
C ASN A 111 -13.45 -2.46 -4.03
N GLY A 112 -12.81 -1.49 -3.38
CA GLY A 112 -13.18 -0.07 -3.47
C GLY A 112 -14.53 0.24 -2.84
N GLY A 113 -14.90 -0.47 -1.76
CA GLY A 113 -16.17 -0.29 -1.05
C GLY A 113 -17.37 -1.02 -1.64
N LYS A 114 -17.18 -1.80 -2.72
CA LYS A 114 -18.27 -2.58 -3.33
C LYS A 114 -18.88 -3.60 -2.37
N TYR A 115 -18.06 -4.21 -1.52
CA TYR A 115 -18.51 -5.19 -0.54
C TYR A 115 -18.33 -4.63 0.87
N ARG A 116 -19.45 -4.43 1.56
CA ARG A 116 -19.49 -3.95 2.94
C ARG A 116 -19.39 -5.11 3.91
N ILE A 117 -19.00 -4.82 5.15
CA ILE A 117 -19.01 -5.79 6.24
C ILE A 117 -20.41 -6.40 6.44
N ASN A 118 -20.46 -7.66 6.82
CA ASN A 118 -21.69 -8.31 7.25
C ASN A 118 -21.58 -8.74 8.71
N TYR A 119 -22.18 -7.96 9.61
CA TYR A 119 -22.11 -8.22 11.05
C TYR A 119 -22.74 -9.56 11.49
N LYS A 120 -23.44 -10.29 10.62
CA LYS A 120 -23.88 -11.67 10.91
C LYS A 120 -22.72 -12.66 11.03
N TYR A 121 -21.55 -12.35 10.47
CA TYR A 121 -20.34 -13.18 10.60
C TYR A 121 -19.46 -12.76 11.79
N ALA A 122 -19.91 -11.82 12.62
CA ALA A 122 -19.19 -11.42 13.83
C ALA A 122 -19.09 -12.58 14.83
N PRO A 123 -18.05 -12.61 15.69
CA PRO A 123 -16.98 -11.62 15.80
C PRO A 123 -15.90 -11.73 14.71
N TYR A 124 -15.43 -10.58 14.23
CA TYR A 124 -14.20 -10.49 13.44
C TYR A 124 -13.01 -10.36 14.40
N THR A 125 -12.04 -11.27 14.30
CA THR A 125 -10.95 -11.38 15.29
C THR A 125 -9.60 -11.21 14.61
N ALA A 126 -8.74 -10.37 15.18
CA ALA A 126 -7.33 -10.30 14.87
C ALA A 126 -6.52 -10.73 16.10
N LYS A 127 -5.46 -11.50 15.89
CA LYS A 127 -4.56 -11.96 16.95
C LYS A 127 -3.17 -11.39 16.72
N PHE A 128 -2.52 -10.99 17.80
CA PHE A 128 -1.17 -10.41 17.78
C PHE A 128 -0.34 -11.11 18.86
N SER A 129 0.91 -11.42 18.55
CA SER A 129 1.89 -12.02 19.47
C SER A 129 3.27 -11.42 19.21
N ASP A 130 4.22 -11.72 20.11
CA ASP A 130 5.66 -11.45 19.92
C ASP A 130 5.97 -10.00 19.52
N PHE A 131 5.35 -9.06 20.25
CA PHE A 131 5.56 -7.64 20.04
C PHE A 131 7.01 -7.25 20.32
N VAL A 132 7.66 -6.70 19.30
CA VAL A 132 9.01 -6.17 19.38
C VAL A 132 8.98 -4.68 19.07
N LEU A 133 9.46 -3.87 20.01
CA LEU A 133 9.64 -2.44 19.83
C LEU A 133 11.10 -2.08 20.13
N HIS A 134 11.86 -1.81 19.07
CA HIS A 134 13.20 -1.26 19.15
C HIS A 134 13.19 0.13 18.51
N GLY A 135 13.48 1.14 19.31
CA GLY A 135 13.49 2.51 18.85
C GLY A 135 13.95 3.46 19.95
N CYS A 136 14.11 4.71 19.59
CA CYS A 136 14.46 5.75 20.53
C CYS A 136 13.18 6.35 21.12
N ALA A 137 12.95 6.11 22.41
CA ALA A 137 11.80 6.66 23.12
C ALA A 137 11.99 8.17 23.33
N VAL A 138 10.94 8.94 23.10
CA VAL A 138 10.92 10.40 23.30
C VAL A 138 9.90 10.74 24.38
N ASP A 139 10.27 11.63 25.30
CA ASP A 139 9.30 12.17 26.25
C ASP A 139 8.29 13.08 25.50
N PRO A 140 6.98 12.78 25.56
CA PRO A 140 5.96 13.56 24.86
C PRO A 140 5.82 15.00 25.35
N ILE A 141 6.41 15.35 26.52
CA ILE A 141 6.42 16.71 27.07
C ILE A 141 7.59 17.51 26.51
N GLU A 142 8.77 16.91 26.43
CA GLU A 142 9.98 17.62 26.01
C GLU A 142 10.11 17.70 24.49
N LEU A 143 9.49 16.75 23.74
CA LEU A 143 9.58 16.61 22.27
C LEU A 143 11.01 16.69 21.72
N SER A 144 12.01 16.60 22.60
CA SER A 144 13.41 16.77 22.32
C SER A 144 14.06 15.41 22.49
N SER A 145 14.67 14.94 21.41
CA SER A 145 15.47 13.74 21.41
C SER A 145 16.94 14.11 21.37
N SER A 146 17.45 14.69 22.45
CA SER A 146 18.91 14.84 22.62
C SER A 146 19.65 13.48 22.55
N GLN A 147 18.91 12.36 22.68
CA GLN A 147 19.39 10.98 22.64
C GLN A 147 19.11 10.20 21.35
N CYS A 148 18.26 10.68 20.41
CA CYS A 148 18.04 9.97 19.13
C CYS A 148 19.09 10.35 18.07
N GLY A 149 20.16 11.05 18.47
CA GLY A 149 21.28 11.43 17.62
C GLY A 149 22.28 10.29 17.43
N GLY A 150 22.09 9.50 16.36
CA GLY A 150 23.17 8.89 15.58
C GLY A 150 23.96 7.70 16.15
N ASN A 151 24.00 7.41 17.46
CA ASN A 151 24.83 6.30 17.99
C ASN A 151 24.20 5.46 19.12
N ASP A 152 23.02 5.80 19.64
CA ASP A 152 22.40 5.07 20.77
C ASP A 152 21.42 3.97 20.34
N VAL A 153 21.79 3.16 19.34
CA VAL A 153 21.33 1.76 19.34
C VAL A 153 22.28 1.02 20.29
N VAL A 154 22.06 1.18 21.59
CA VAL A 154 22.75 0.36 22.60
C VAL A 154 22.29 -1.08 22.39
N VAL A 155 23.05 -1.83 21.60
CA VAL A 155 23.00 -3.29 21.59
C VAL A 155 23.59 -3.72 22.93
N PRO A 156 22.83 -4.37 23.84
CA PRO A 156 23.45 -4.99 24.99
C PRO A 156 24.40 -6.07 24.45
N ASN A 157 25.69 -5.91 24.73
CA ASN A 157 26.76 -6.85 24.40
C ASN A 157 26.28 -8.30 24.55
N SER A 158 26.01 -8.94 23.43
CA SER A 158 25.99 -10.38 23.28
C SER A 158 26.48 -10.66 21.87
N ASP A 159 27.44 -11.57 21.76
CA ASP A 159 28.13 -11.98 20.55
C ASP A 159 27.18 -12.63 19.53
N ASP A 160 26.29 -11.85 18.91
CA ASP A 160 25.46 -12.29 17.80
C ASP A 160 25.27 -11.16 16.76
N ASP A 161 25.10 -11.58 15.52
CA ASP A 161 24.99 -10.80 14.28
C ASP A 161 23.68 -9.95 14.26
N SER A 162 23.51 -9.07 15.26
CA SER A 162 22.22 -8.43 15.61
C SER A 162 22.21 -6.92 15.40
N SER A 163 22.99 -6.39 14.44
CA SER A 163 22.83 -5.00 14.05
C SER A 163 21.48 -4.83 13.33
N ILE A 164 20.61 -3.95 13.82
CA ILE A 164 19.36 -3.60 13.12
C ILE A 164 19.73 -3.17 11.70
N PRO A 165 19.25 -3.86 10.64
CA PRO A 165 19.68 -3.58 9.28
C PRO A 165 19.33 -2.14 8.89
N THR A 166 20.30 -1.25 8.84
CA THR A 166 20.04 0.16 8.53
C THR A 166 19.72 0.39 7.07
N ARG A 167 19.97 -0.58 6.18
CA ARG A 167 19.75 -0.50 4.72
C ARG A 167 19.40 -1.86 4.11
N ILE A 168 18.68 -1.83 2.98
CA ILE A 168 18.43 -3.01 2.16
C ILE A 168 19.72 -3.48 1.49
N THR A 169 20.15 -4.70 1.82
CA THR A 169 21.26 -5.39 1.12
C THR A 169 20.88 -5.72 -0.33
N PRO A 170 21.85 -5.96 -1.24
CA PRO A 170 21.54 -6.38 -2.62
C PRO A 170 20.66 -7.64 -2.69
N LYS A 171 20.91 -8.62 -1.82
CA LYS A 171 20.11 -9.85 -1.72
C LYS A 171 18.66 -9.55 -1.30
N GLN A 172 18.47 -8.69 -0.30
CA GLN A 172 17.14 -8.24 0.11
C GLN A 172 16.44 -7.45 -1.00
N ARG A 173 17.18 -6.61 -1.75
CA ARG A 173 16.63 -5.85 -2.89
C ARG A 173 16.10 -6.79 -3.96
N THR A 174 16.84 -7.83 -4.34
CA THR A 174 16.36 -8.85 -5.28
C THR A 174 15.13 -9.60 -4.76
N LYS A 175 15.07 -9.91 -3.46
CA LYS A 175 13.88 -10.52 -2.85
C LYS A 175 12.67 -9.58 -2.95
N MET A 176 12.85 -8.31 -2.62
CA MET A 176 11.81 -7.28 -2.72
C MET A 176 11.31 -7.13 -4.15
N GLU A 177 12.21 -7.03 -5.14
CA GLU A 177 11.86 -6.97 -6.56
C GLU A 177 11.06 -8.20 -6.99
N SER A 178 11.47 -9.40 -6.58
CA SER A 178 10.74 -10.64 -6.88
C SER A 178 9.35 -10.66 -6.24
N PHE A 179 9.23 -10.20 -5.00
CA PHE A 179 7.96 -10.06 -4.32
C PHE A 179 7.05 -9.07 -5.06
N ARG A 180 7.53 -7.86 -5.32
CA ARG A 180 6.78 -6.79 -6.00
C ARG A 180 6.31 -7.23 -7.38
N GLN A 181 7.17 -7.92 -8.14
CA GLN A 181 6.84 -8.44 -9.47
C GLN A 181 5.64 -9.38 -9.44
N LYS A 182 5.54 -10.24 -8.41
CA LYS A 182 4.49 -11.25 -8.28
C LYS A 182 3.23 -10.74 -7.60
N HIS A 183 3.39 -9.91 -6.57
CA HIS A 183 2.33 -9.65 -5.60
C HIS A 183 1.81 -8.21 -5.60
N MET A 184 2.53 -7.23 -6.16
CA MET A 184 2.07 -5.84 -6.13
C MET A 184 0.93 -5.62 -7.13
N GLN A 185 -0.21 -5.14 -6.64
CA GLN A 185 -1.45 -4.94 -7.39
C GLN A 185 -1.76 -3.46 -7.62
N TYR A 186 -1.32 -2.59 -6.72
CA TYR A 186 -1.47 -1.14 -6.82
C TYR A 186 -0.23 -0.43 -6.29
N SER A 187 0.15 0.66 -6.94
CA SER A 187 1.14 1.61 -6.43
C SER A 187 0.82 3.01 -6.92
N TYR A 188 0.74 3.95 -5.96
CA TYR A 188 0.45 5.36 -6.21
C TYR A 188 1.45 6.00 -7.21
N CYS A 189 2.69 5.52 -7.27
CA CYS A 189 3.73 6.02 -8.19
C CYS A 189 3.38 5.85 -9.67
N TYR A 190 2.48 4.92 -10.00
CA TYR A 190 2.05 4.65 -11.37
C TYR A 190 0.62 5.10 -11.63
N ASP A 191 -0.09 5.61 -10.62
CA ASP A 191 -1.49 6.04 -10.73
C ASP A 191 -1.58 7.39 -11.43
N HIS A 192 -1.82 7.35 -12.74
CA HIS A 192 -1.94 8.54 -13.59
C HIS A 192 -3.30 9.23 -13.49
N VAL A 193 -4.26 8.59 -12.81
CA VAL A 193 -5.56 9.21 -12.50
C VAL A 193 -5.36 10.18 -11.35
N ARG A 194 -4.70 9.73 -10.27
CA ARG A 194 -4.41 10.52 -9.07
C ARG A 194 -3.25 11.48 -9.25
N TYR A 195 -2.13 11.02 -9.81
CA TYR A 195 -0.91 11.79 -9.97
C TYR A 195 -0.53 11.95 -11.44
N LYS A 196 -0.80 13.15 -12.01
CA LYS A 196 -0.41 13.45 -13.40
C LYS A 196 1.10 13.39 -13.61
N VAL A 197 1.85 13.83 -12.61
CA VAL A 197 3.29 13.64 -12.48
C VAL A 197 3.52 12.79 -11.22
N PRO A 198 4.24 11.67 -11.31
CA PRO A 198 4.56 10.86 -10.14
C PRO A 198 5.23 11.71 -9.05
N PRO A 199 4.89 11.50 -7.77
CA PRO A 199 5.58 12.15 -6.66
C PRO A 199 7.10 11.95 -6.73
N SER A 200 7.85 12.92 -6.19
CA SER A 200 9.30 13.02 -6.40
C SER A 200 10.14 11.85 -5.85
N GLU A 201 9.59 11.13 -4.88
CA GLU A 201 10.20 9.94 -4.28
C GLU A 201 10.03 8.67 -5.12
N CYS A 202 9.17 8.71 -6.14
CA CYS A 202 8.88 7.56 -6.98
C CYS A 202 10.03 7.22 -7.92
N VAL A 203 10.51 5.98 -7.84
CA VAL A 203 11.44 5.41 -8.81
C VAL A 203 10.67 4.52 -9.77
N ILE A 204 10.51 4.98 -11.01
CA ILE A 204 9.69 4.31 -12.03
C ILE A 204 10.49 3.18 -12.69
N ASP A 205 10.06 1.94 -12.48
CA ASP A 205 10.53 0.77 -13.24
C ASP A 205 9.64 0.57 -14.48
N PRO A 206 10.20 0.62 -15.71
CA PRO A 206 9.46 0.38 -16.94
C PRO A 206 8.75 -0.98 -16.99
N LYS A 207 9.34 -2.04 -16.43
CA LYS A 207 8.75 -3.39 -16.40
C LYS A 207 7.55 -3.44 -15.47
N GLU A 208 7.68 -2.83 -14.29
CA GLU A 208 6.59 -2.71 -13.31
C GLU A 208 5.45 -1.87 -13.88
N SER A 209 5.75 -0.72 -14.50
CA SER A 209 4.78 0.13 -15.20
C SER A 209 4.01 -0.65 -16.26
N GLN A 210 4.71 -1.42 -17.10
CA GLN A 210 4.07 -2.22 -18.15
C GLN A 210 3.17 -3.32 -17.56
N ARG A 211 3.59 -3.96 -16.47
CA ARG A 211 2.81 -5.00 -15.78
C ARG A 211 1.54 -4.43 -15.19
N LEU A 212 1.64 -3.34 -14.42
CA LEU A 212 0.50 -2.67 -13.82
C LEU A 212 -0.49 -2.15 -14.88
N ARG A 213 0.01 -1.56 -15.98
CA ARG A 213 -0.83 -1.15 -17.12
C ARG A 213 -1.69 -2.25 -17.73
N LYS A 214 -1.19 -3.50 -17.73
CA LYS A 214 -1.98 -4.66 -18.20
C LYS A 214 -3.02 -5.09 -17.18
N PHE A 215 -2.73 -4.91 -15.90
CA PHE A 215 -3.63 -5.25 -14.79
C PHE A 215 -4.80 -4.27 -14.69
N ASP A 216 -4.51 -2.97 -14.69
CA ASP A 216 -5.52 -1.90 -14.71
C ASP A 216 -5.07 -0.76 -15.66
N PRO A 217 -5.51 -0.80 -16.93
CA PRO A 217 -5.16 0.23 -17.90
C PRO A 217 -5.72 1.60 -17.54
N VAL A 218 -6.83 1.68 -16.80
CA VAL A 218 -7.49 2.96 -16.50
C VAL A 218 -6.64 3.74 -15.49
N THR A 219 -6.30 3.10 -14.38
CA THR A 219 -5.51 3.70 -13.30
C THR A 219 -4.07 3.97 -13.74
N PHE A 220 -3.45 3.02 -14.45
CA PHE A 220 -2.01 3.07 -14.76
C PHE A 220 -1.69 3.63 -16.16
N GLY A 221 -2.62 4.35 -16.78
CA GLY A 221 -2.36 5.10 -18.03
C GLY A 221 -2.18 4.24 -19.28
N GLY A 222 -2.81 3.06 -19.31
CA GLY A 222 -2.91 2.22 -20.49
C GLY A 222 -4.00 2.70 -21.45
N VAL A 223 -3.81 2.48 -22.76
CA VAL A 223 -4.84 2.76 -23.76
C VAL A 223 -5.95 1.72 -23.62
N VAL A 224 -7.13 2.14 -23.12
CA VAL A 224 -8.33 1.30 -23.13
C VAL A 224 -8.75 1.11 -24.59
N ARG A 225 -8.35 -0.01 -25.20
CA ARG A 225 -8.88 -0.41 -26.51
C ARG A 225 -10.37 -0.73 -26.34
N ARG A 226 -11.23 0.25 -26.60
CA ARG A 226 -12.65 0.01 -26.85
C ARG A 226 -12.72 -0.96 -28.03
N GLN A 227 -13.01 -2.23 -27.78
CA GLN A 227 -13.53 -3.09 -28.82
C GLN A 227 -14.85 -2.46 -29.28
N ARG A 228 -14.80 -1.69 -30.37
CA ARG A 228 -16.00 -1.35 -31.13
C ARG A 228 -16.58 -2.68 -31.55
N GLY A 229 -17.64 -3.11 -30.87
CA GLY A 229 -18.43 -4.26 -31.28
C GLY A 229 -18.73 -4.10 -32.76
N LYS A 230 -18.36 -5.11 -33.57
CA LYS A 230 -18.73 -5.16 -34.98
C LYS A 230 -20.25 -5.13 -35.02
N ARG A 231 -20.79 -3.95 -35.33
CA ARG A 231 -22.21 -3.76 -35.63
C ARG A 231 -22.45 -4.55 -36.91
N HIS A 232 -22.97 -5.77 -36.79
CA HIS A 232 -23.45 -6.52 -37.94
C HIS A 232 -24.54 -5.67 -38.60
N GLN A 233 -24.21 -5.01 -39.72
CA GLN A 233 -25.20 -4.44 -40.62
C GLN A 233 -26.02 -5.61 -41.17
N ARG A 234 -27.19 -5.85 -40.59
CA ARG A 234 -28.26 -6.59 -41.26
C ARG A 234 -28.65 -5.77 -42.49
N SER A 235 -28.25 -6.22 -43.67
CA SER A 235 -28.78 -5.69 -44.92
C SER A 235 -30.27 -6.00 -44.99
N SER A 236 -31.12 -5.00 -44.82
CA SER A 236 -32.54 -5.08 -45.12
C SER A 236 -32.72 -5.19 -46.64
N ARG A 237 -33.16 -6.36 -47.11
CA ARG A 237 -33.69 -6.54 -48.46
C ARG A 237 -34.93 -5.64 -48.65
N PRO A 238 -35.07 -4.90 -49.76
CA PRO A 238 -36.31 -4.17 -50.03
C PRO A 238 -37.38 -5.15 -50.52
N SER A 239 -38.53 -5.17 -49.84
CA SER A 239 -39.75 -5.79 -50.32
C SER A 239 -40.28 -5.00 -51.52
N ARG A 240 -40.29 -5.59 -52.70
CA ARG A 240 -41.07 -5.09 -53.85
C ARG A 240 -42.55 -5.33 -53.53
N GLY A 241 -43.30 -4.24 -53.37
CA GLY A 241 -44.75 -4.26 -53.47
C GLY A 241 -45.14 -4.39 -54.93
N GLU A 242 -45.96 -5.40 -55.24
CA GLU A 242 -46.61 -5.56 -56.52
C GLU A 242 -48.09 -5.33 -56.28
N ALA A 243 -48.57 -4.16 -56.71
CA ALA A 243 -49.97 -3.85 -56.85
C ALA A 243 -50.25 -3.80 -58.35
N ALA A 244 -51.04 -4.73 -58.84
CA ALA A 244 -51.76 -4.60 -60.10
C ALA A 244 -53.12 -5.29 -59.94
N SER A 245 -54.15 -4.48 -60.11
CA SER A 245 -55.56 -4.81 -60.18
C SER A 245 -55.94 -5.37 -61.55
N PHE A 246 -57.07 -6.09 -61.58
CA PHE A 246 -58.18 -6.06 -62.55
C PHE A 246 -58.80 -7.44 -62.83
N ASP A 247 -60.13 -7.41 -62.78
CA ASP A 247 -61.20 -8.37 -63.11
C ASP A 247 -61.56 -9.48 -62.11
#